data_AF-A0A8R1HJR4-F1
#
_entry.id   AF-A0A8R1HJR4-F1
#
_cell.length_a   1.000
_cell.length_b   1.000
_cell.length_c   1.000
_cell.angle_alpha   90.00
_cell.angle_beta   90.00
_cell.angle_gamma   90.00
#
_symmetry.space_group_name_H-M   'P 1'
#
loop_
_entity.id
_entity.type
_entity.pdbx_description
1 polymer ?
#
loop_
_entity_poly.entity_id
_entity_poly.type
_entity_poly.pdbx_seq_one_letter_code
_entity_poly.pdbx_strand_id
1 'polypeptide(L)'
;MDHVALLKQFIGMCQSNPAVLHSPEFEFFRDYLTSLGATLPPKPETKPDPAPQAEEPKVEETSEPEAPKPAEIPYPEIDNEGVIEPENGPELPMGDASKEPSEEEIEKASEERGKAQEAFSNGEFETALTHFTAAIEANPGSAMLHAKRANVLLKLKRPIAAIADCDKAISINPDSAQGYKFRGRAQRLLGKWVEAKTDLATACKLDYDDVANEWLKEVEPNKF
;
A
#
# COMPACT_ATOMS: atom_id res chain seq x y z
N MET A 1 -16.58 -5.30 9.95
CA MET A 1 -16.71 -3.83 10.07
C MET A 1 -18.02 -3.43 9.44
N ASP A 2 -18.85 -2.68 10.16
CA ASP A 2 -20.09 -2.16 9.60
C ASP A 2 -19.80 -0.83 8.89
N HIS A 3 -19.61 -0.89 7.57
CA HIS A 3 -19.35 0.28 6.72
C HIS A 3 -20.45 1.36 6.87
N VAL A 4 -21.65 0.99 7.30
CA VAL A 4 -22.76 1.92 7.55
C VAL A 4 -22.49 2.80 8.78
N ALA A 5 -21.83 2.27 9.82
CA ALA A 5 -21.51 3.02 11.02
C ALA A 5 -20.47 4.12 10.75
N LEU A 6 -19.42 3.79 10.00
CA LEU A 6 -18.38 4.75 9.58
C LEU A 6 -18.96 5.87 8.72
N LEU A 7 -19.86 5.54 7.79
CA LEU A 7 -20.53 6.54 6.96
C LEU A 7 -21.37 7.49 7.80
N LYS A 8 -22.12 6.99 8.80
CA LYS A 8 -22.92 7.83 9.70
C LYS A 8 -22.04 8.82 10.50
N GLN A 9 -20.89 8.36 10.97
CA GLN A 9 -19.96 9.20 11.73
C GLN A 9 -19.34 10.30 10.85
N PHE A 10 -18.91 9.95 9.64
CA PHE A 10 -18.39 10.90 8.67
C PHE A 10 -19.42 11.98 8.33
N ILE A 11 -20.68 11.59 8.11
CA ILE A 11 -21.78 12.54 7.89
C ILE A 11 -21.93 13.49 9.10
N GLY A 12 -21.86 12.98 10.33
CA GLY A 12 -21.90 13.81 11.54
C GLY A 12 -20.75 14.83 11.63
N MET A 13 -19.55 14.43 11.21
CA MET A 13 -18.39 15.33 11.12
C MET A 13 -18.61 16.43 10.08
N CYS A 14 -19.10 16.09 8.88
CA CYS A 14 -19.41 17.08 7.84
C CYS A 14 -20.51 18.06 8.29
N GLN A 15 -21.48 17.60 9.10
CA GLN A 15 -22.53 18.47 9.67
C GLN A 15 -21.96 19.44 10.71
N SER A 16 -21.00 18.99 11.52
CA SER A 16 -20.41 19.77 12.60
C SER A 16 -19.35 20.75 12.10
N ASN A 17 -18.57 20.35 11.08
CA ASN A 17 -17.58 21.20 10.43
C ASN A 17 -17.65 21.04 8.90
N PRO A 18 -18.51 21.83 8.22
CA PRO A 18 -18.67 21.72 6.77
C PRO A 18 -17.42 22.13 5.97
N ALA A 19 -16.43 22.78 6.60
CA ALA A 19 -15.18 23.15 5.95
C ALA A 19 -14.31 21.95 5.54
N VAL A 20 -14.49 20.80 6.19
CA VAL A 20 -13.74 19.56 5.89
C VAL A 20 -13.94 19.13 4.43
N LEU A 21 -15.10 19.41 3.84
CA LEU A 21 -15.38 19.10 2.42
C LEU A 21 -14.51 19.89 1.43
N HIS A 22 -13.80 20.93 1.88
CA HIS A 22 -12.88 21.72 1.06
C HIS A 22 -11.42 21.26 1.16
N SER A 23 -11.11 20.26 1.98
CA SER A 23 -9.77 19.68 2.07
C SER A 23 -9.44 18.86 0.82
N PRO A 24 -8.18 18.87 0.34
CA PRO A 24 -7.77 18.11 -0.85
C PRO A 24 -8.09 16.61 -0.79
N GLU A 25 -8.03 16.02 0.41
CA GLU A 25 -8.30 14.60 0.65
C GLU A 25 -9.74 14.17 0.29
N PHE A 26 -10.70 15.09 0.29
CA PHE A 26 -12.11 14.83 0.01
C PHE A 26 -12.57 15.29 -1.38
N GLU A 27 -11.63 15.62 -2.28
CA GLU A 27 -11.93 16.07 -3.65
C GLU A 27 -12.85 15.08 -4.39
N PHE A 28 -12.54 13.80 -4.37
CA PHE A 28 -13.35 12.76 -5.03
C PHE A 28 -14.81 12.74 -4.52
N PHE A 29 -15.01 12.96 -3.22
CA PHE A 29 -16.32 12.94 -2.58
C PHE A 29 -17.11 14.22 -2.88
N ARG A 30 -16.43 15.36 -2.90
CA ARG A 30 -16.98 16.65 -3.32
C ARG A 30 -17.48 16.61 -4.76
N ASP A 31 -16.70 16.03 -5.66
CA ASP A 31 -17.04 15.89 -7.07
C ASP A 31 -18.24 14.95 -7.25
N TYR A 32 -18.28 13.86 -6.48
CA TYR A 32 -19.45 12.97 -6.43
C TYR A 32 -20.72 13.71 -5.97
N LEU A 33 -20.67 14.47 -4.86
CA LEU A 33 -21.81 15.26 -4.37
C LEU A 33 -22.28 16.29 -5.42
N THR A 34 -21.35 16.94 -6.10
CA THR A 34 -21.65 17.91 -7.16
C THR A 34 -22.30 17.23 -8.37
N SER A 35 -21.87 16.01 -8.72
CA SER A 35 -22.50 15.21 -9.79
C SER A 35 -23.96 14.86 -9.50
N LEU A 36 -24.33 14.75 -8.22
CA LEU A 36 -25.70 14.53 -7.76
C LEU A 36 -26.52 15.82 -7.66
N GLY A 37 -25.94 16.97 -8.01
CA GLY A 37 -26.58 18.29 -7.91
C GLY A 37 -26.63 18.86 -6.49
N ALA A 38 -25.82 18.34 -5.55
CA ALA A 38 -25.75 18.90 -4.20
C ALA A 38 -25.06 20.27 -4.20
N THR A 39 -25.56 21.20 -3.40
CA THR A 39 -24.92 22.51 -3.20
C THR A 39 -24.01 22.47 -1.98
N LEU A 40 -22.74 22.79 -2.18
CA LEU A 40 -21.74 22.74 -1.12
C LEU A 40 -21.69 24.05 -0.32
N PRO A 41 -21.34 23.99 0.98
CA PRO A 41 -21.14 25.19 1.81
C PRO A 41 -19.98 26.04 1.26
N PRO A 42 -20.02 27.37 1.44
CA PRO A 42 -18.97 28.26 0.96
C PRO A 42 -17.63 27.96 1.63
N LYS A 43 -16.53 28.07 0.87
CA LYS A 43 -15.17 27.87 1.39
C LYS A 43 -14.88 28.94 2.44
N PRO A 44 -14.34 28.59 3.63
CA PRO A 44 -13.91 29.60 4.59
C PRO A 44 -12.84 30.49 3.96
N GLU A 45 -13.06 31.80 3.93
CA GLU A 45 -12.07 32.75 3.44
C GLU A 45 -10.89 32.80 4.43
N THR A 46 -9.73 32.31 4.01
CA THR A 46 -8.46 32.54 4.71
C THR A 46 -8.10 34.01 4.56
N LYS A 47 -8.27 34.80 5.64
CA LYS A 47 -7.63 36.12 5.73
C LYS A 47 -6.10 35.92 5.78
N PRO A 48 -5.29 36.77 5.13
CA PRO A 48 -3.84 36.71 5.24
C PRO A 48 -3.40 37.12 6.65
N ASP A 49 -2.42 36.41 7.20
CA ASP A 49 -1.75 36.72 8.47
C ASP A 49 -1.23 38.17 8.54
N PRO A 50 -1.37 38.83 9.71
CA PRO A 50 -0.38 39.79 10.17
C PRO A 50 0.46 39.19 11.31
N ALA A 51 1.78 39.22 11.12
CA ALA A 51 2.78 38.87 12.13
C ALA A 51 2.90 39.97 13.22
N PRO A 52 3.71 39.81 14.28
CA PRO A 52 3.27 39.70 15.67
C PRO A 52 3.58 40.94 16.51
N GLN A 53 2.60 41.48 17.25
CA GLN A 53 2.85 42.38 18.39
C GLN A 53 1.83 42.21 19.51
N ALA A 54 2.32 42.52 20.71
CA ALA A 54 1.88 42.15 22.03
C ALA A 54 0.57 42.78 22.55
N GLU A 55 0.17 42.25 23.70
CA GLU A 55 -0.81 42.73 24.70
C GLU A 55 -2.25 42.23 24.57
N GLU A 56 -2.54 41.12 25.26
CA GLU A 56 -3.89 40.78 25.70
C GLU A 56 -4.22 41.54 27.00
N PRO A 57 -5.32 42.30 27.08
CA PRO A 57 -5.97 42.60 28.34
C PRO A 57 -6.92 41.46 28.73
N LYS A 58 -6.87 41.09 30.00
CA LYS A 58 -7.77 40.14 30.69
C LYS A 58 -9.24 40.40 30.35
N VAL A 59 -9.96 39.35 29.96
CA VAL A 59 -11.43 39.30 30.04
C VAL A 59 -11.82 38.03 30.81
N GLU A 60 -12.72 38.25 31.76
CA GLU A 60 -13.17 37.35 32.81
C GLU A 60 -13.81 36.07 32.30
N GLU A 61 -13.55 34.98 33.03
CA GLU A 61 -14.22 33.68 32.92
C GLU A 61 -15.74 33.85 32.97
N THR A 62 -16.41 33.47 31.89
CA THR A 62 -17.77 32.96 31.97
C THR A 62 -17.72 31.51 31.51
N SER A 63 -18.02 30.61 32.46
CA SER A 63 -17.98 29.17 32.29
C SER A 63 -19.13 28.70 31.40
N GLU A 64 -18.82 28.44 30.13
CA GLU A 64 -19.62 27.57 29.29
C GLU A 64 -19.50 26.12 29.82
N PRO A 65 -20.61 25.36 29.95
CA PRO A 65 -20.51 23.96 30.33
C PRO A 65 -19.74 23.20 29.23
N GLU A 66 -18.58 22.67 29.58
CA GLU A 66 -17.76 21.82 28.72
C GLU A 66 -18.64 20.67 28.20
N ALA A 67 -19.01 20.72 26.93
CA ALA A 67 -19.67 19.60 26.27
C ALA A 67 -18.77 18.37 26.46
N PRO A 68 -19.31 17.20 26.84
CA PRO A 68 -18.49 16.02 27.04
C PRO A 68 -17.69 15.79 25.77
N LYS A 69 -16.35 15.85 25.86
CA LYS A 69 -15.47 15.41 24.78
C LYS A 69 -16.03 14.07 24.31
N PRO A 70 -16.46 13.93 23.04
CA PRO A 70 -16.89 12.65 22.53
C PRO A 70 -15.79 11.67 22.89
N ALA A 71 -16.14 10.57 23.56
CA ALA A 71 -15.18 9.53 23.85
C ALA A 71 -14.43 9.27 22.53
N GLU A 72 -13.11 9.47 22.54
CA GLU A 72 -12.26 9.05 21.44
C GLU A 72 -12.48 7.55 21.33
N ILE A 73 -13.38 7.15 20.44
CA ILE A 73 -13.51 5.76 20.04
C ILE A 73 -12.17 5.50 19.39
N PRO A 74 -11.32 4.60 19.94
CA PRO A 74 -10.08 4.28 19.30
C PRO A 74 -10.43 3.87 17.87
N TYR A 75 -9.94 4.63 16.89
CA TYR A 75 -9.82 4.08 15.55
C TYR A 75 -9.11 2.72 15.73
N PRO A 76 -9.47 1.66 15.00
CA PRO A 76 -8.60 0.50 14.97
C PRO A 76 -7.22 1.03 14.56
N GLU A 77 -6.31 1.13 15.54
CA GLU A 77 -4.94 1.52 15.32
C GLU A 77 -4.37 0.40 14.48
N ILE A 78 -4.39 0.59 13.16
CA ILE A 78 -3.61 -0.27 12.29
C ILE A 78 -2.18 0.08 12.62
N ASP A 79 -1.47 -0.92 13.13
CA ASP A 79 -0.08 -0.79 13.53
C ASP A 79 0.75 -0.33 12.33
N ASN A 80 1.10 0.95 12.30
CA ASN A 80 1.94 1.55 11.27
C ASN A 80 3.43 1.19 11.47
N GLU A 81 3.78 0.36 12.45
CA GLU A 81 5.13 -0.14 12.63
C GLU A 81 5.60 -0.88 11.36
N GLY A 82 6.81 -0.55 10.90
CA GLY A 82 7.41 -1.15 9.71
C GLY A 82 6.92 -0.61 8.37
N VAL A 83 6.07 0.43 8.34
CA VAL A 83 5.83 1.20 7.11
C VAL A 83 7.12 1.95 6.76
N ILE A 84 7.50 1.89 5.48
CA ILE A 84 8.70 2.52 4.93
C ILE A 84 8.32 3.51 3.83
N GLU A 85 9.16 4.52 3.65
CA GLU A 85 8.99 5.44 2.53
C GLU A 85 9.19 4.71 1.19
N PRO A 86 8.42 5.08 0.16
CA PRO A 86 8.60 4.55 -1.18
C PRO A 86 10.00 4.88 -1.70
N GLU A 87 10.66 3.86 -2.25
CA GLU A 87 11.97 4.04 -2.88
C GLU A 87 11.88 4.87 -4.17
N ASN A 88 12.89 5.70 -4.42
CA ASN A 88 13.11 6.41 -5.70
C ASN A 88 14.32 5.81 -6.42
N GLY A 89 14.28 4.50 -6.68
CA GLY A 89 15.33 3.76 -7.38
C GLY A 89 15.06 3.63 -8.88
N PRO A 90 16.09 3.31 -9.70
CA PRO A 90 15.89 3.01 -11.11
C PRO A 90 15.03 1.76 -11.27
N GLU A 91 14.21 1.75 -12.31
CA GLU A 91 13.43 0.58 -12.71
C GLU A 91 14.37 -0.57 -13.08
N LEU A 92 14.00 -1.78 -12.65
CA LEU A 92 14.75 -3.00 -12.97
C LEU A 92 14.33 -3.52 -14.34
N PRO A 93 15.25 -4.11 -15.12
CA PRO A 93 14.90 -4.68 -16.42
C PRO A 93 13.91 -5.83 -16.24
N MET A 94 12.82 -5.80 -17.00
CA MET A 94 11.73 -6.79 -16.97
C MET A 94 11.85 -7.82 -18.11
N GLY A 95 12.86 -7.66 -18.97
CA GLY A 95 13.01 -8.38 -20.22
C GLY A 95 11.92 -8.05 -21.25
N ASP A 96 12.05 -8.61 -22.45
CA ASP A 96 11.09 -8.41 -23.53
C ASP A 96 9.91 -9.38 -23.38
N ALA A 97 8.73 -8.84 -23.08
CA ALA A 97 7.51 -9.64 -22.88
C ALA A 97 7.07 -10.44 -24.12
N SER A 98 7.52 -10.06 -25.32
CA SER A 98 7.19 -10.75 -26.58
C SER A 98 8.20 -11.82 -26.99
N LYS A 99 9.32 -11.91 -26.26
CA LYS A 99 10.38 -12.88 -26.55
C LYS A 99 9.89 -14.30 -26.30
N GLU A 100 10.09 -15.15 -27.30
CA GLU A 100 10.01 -16.60 -27.17
C GLU A 100 11.43 -17.14 -26.92
N PRO A 101 11.78 -17.55 -25.69
CA PRO A 101 13.14 -17.98 -25.37
C PRO A 101 13.48 -19.31 -26.04
N SER A 102 14.70 -19.41 -26.56
CA SER A 102 15.26 -20.69 -27.03
C SER A 102 15.49 -21.68 -25.87
N GLU A 103 15.66 -22.96 -26.19
CA GLU A 103 15.98 -23.99 -25.17
C GLU A 103 17.24 -23.63 -24.37
N GLU A 104 18.27 -23.11 -25.03
CA GLU A 104 19.51 -22.63 -24.39
C GLU A 104 19.26 -21.48 -23.41
N GLU A 105 18.36 -20.55 -23.75
CA GLU A 105 17.99 -19.44 -22.87
C GLU A 105 17.12 -19.90 -21.70
N ILE A 106 16.26 -20.90 -21.90
CA ILE A 106 15.49 -21.53 -20.82
C ILE A 106 16.42 -22.24 -19.84
N GLU A 107 17.42 -22.97 -20.35
CA GLU A 107 18.44 -23.63 -19.54
C GLU A 107 19.25 -22.59 -18.75
N LYS A 108 19.75 -21.55 -19.41
CA LYS A 108 20.42 -20.41 -18.77
C LYS A 108 19.55 -19.77 -17.69
N ALA A 109 18.27 -19.53 -17.96
CA ALA A 109 17.35 -18.97 -16.98
C ALA A 109 17.20 -19.89 -15.75
N SER A 110 17.17 -21.20 -15.95
CA SER A 110 17.11 -22.19 -14.86
C SER A 110 18.38 -22.22 -14.03
N GLU A 111 19.56 -22.13 -14.67
CA GLU A 111 20.85 -22.04 -13.99
C GLU A 111 20.96 -20.78 -13.13
N GLU A 112 20.64 -19.61 -13.72
CA GLU A 112 20.66 -18.33 -13.02
C GLU A 112 19.64 -18.31 -11.88
N ARG A 113 18.45 -18.89 -12.07
CA ARG A 113 17.47 -19.09 -10.99
C ARG A 113 18.06 -19.95 -9.86
N GLY A 114 18.82 -20.99 -10.17
CA GLY A 114 19.48 -21.85 -9.18
C GLY A 114 20.49 -21.06 -8.34
N LYS A 115 21.39 -20.33 -8.99
CA LYS A 115 22.37 -19.44 -8.32
C LYS A 115 21.67 -18.38 -7.46
N ALA A 116 20.57 -17.80 -7.97
CA ALA A 116 19.80 -16.82 -7.23
C ALA A 116 19.18 -17.41 -5.94
N GLN A 117 18.69 -18.65 -6.00
CA GLN A 117 18.12 -19.34 -4.83
C GLN A 117 19.18 -19.69 -3.80
N GLU A 118 20.38 -20.09 -4.23
CA GLU A 118 21.53 -20.32 -3.36
C GLU A 118 21.95 -19.03 -2.64
N ALA A 119 22.18 -17.96 -3.41
CA ALA A 119 22.50 -16.64 -2.86
C ALA A 119 21.43 -16.14 -1.88
N PHE A 120 20.15 -16.31 -2.21
CA PHE A 120 19.04 -15.95 -1.32
C PHE A 120 19.09 -16.73 -0.01
N SER A 121 19.38 -18.03 -0.06
CA SER A 121 19.48 -18.88 1.13
C SER A 121 20.67 -18.51 2.02
N ASN A 122 21.74 -17.99 1.42
CA ASN A 122 22.92 -17.46 2.12
C ASN A 122 22.71 -16.02 2.65
N GLY A 123 21.58 -15.38 2.36
CA GLY A 123 21.29 -13.99 2.74
C GLY A 123 21.95 -12.95 1.84
N GLU A 124 22.53 -13.36 0.72
CA GLU A 124 23.21 -12.50 -0.25
C GLU A 124 22.20 -11.90 -1.25
N PHE A 125 21.32 -11.03 -0.75
CA PHE A 125 20.16 -10.57 -1.51
C PHE A 125 20.49 -9.76 -2.76
N GLU A 126 21.57 -8.97 -2.78
CA GLU A 126 22.01 -8.24 -3.99
C GLU A 126 22.54 -9.20 -5.08
N THR A 127 23.26 -10.25 -4.67
CA THR A 127 23.70 -11.32 -5.57
C THR A 127 22.50 -12.09 -6.12
N ALA A 128 21.53 -12.42 -5.26
CA ALA A 128 20.29 -13.06 -5.69
C ALA A 128 19.50 -12.20 -6.68
N LEU A 129 19.43 -10.89 -6.44
CA LEU A 129 18.78 -9.92 -7.33
C LEU A 129 19.43 -9.92 -8.72
N THR A 130 20.76 -9.93 -8.76
CA THR A 130 21.54 -9.98 -10.00
C THR A 130 21.23 -11.23 -10.81
N HIS A 131 21.28 -12.40 -10.18
CA HIS A 131 21.00 -13.68 -10.85
C HIS A 131 19.53 -13.82 -11.28
N PHE A 132 18.56 -13.38 -10.46
CA PHE A 132 17.16 -13.36 -10.90
C PHE A 132 16.93 -12.40 -12.07
N THR A 133 17.66 -11.28 -12.12
CA THR A 133 17.57 -10.36 -13.24
C THR A 133 18.09 -11.00 -14.53
N ALA A 134 19.25 -11.66 -14.48
CA ALA A 134 19.77 -12.42 -15.62
C ALA A 134 18.81 -13.55 -16.06
N ALA A 135 18.17 -14.23 -15.11
CA ALA A 135 17.17 -15.25 -15.41
C ALA A 135 15.94 -14.67 -16.14
N ILE A 136 15.47 -13.49 -15.73
CA ILE A 136 14.33 -12.80 -16.35
C ILE A 136 14.68 -12.31 -17.76
N GLU A 137 15.88 -11.78 -18.00
CA GLU A 137 16.30 -11.38 -19.35
C GLU A 137 16.39 -12.57 -20.32
N ALA A 138 16.77 -13.75 -19.79
CA ALA A 138 16.78 -15.00 -20.55
C ALA A 138 15.36 -15.53 -20.81
N ASN A 139 14.50 -15.57 -19.78
CA ASN A 139 13.12 -16.05 -19.87
C ASN A 139 12.10 -15.07 -19.23
N PRO A 140 11.74 -13.98 -19.95
CA PRO A 140 10.89 -12.93 -19.40
C PRO A 140 9.42 -13.35 -19.23
N GLY A 141 9.00 -14.42 -19.91
CA GLY A 141 7.66 -15.00 -19.83
C GLY A 141 7.42 -15.88 -18.60
N SER A 142 8.40 -16.03 -17.70
CA SER A 142 8.23 -16.85 -16.50
C SER A 142 7.66 -16.05 -15.33
N ALA A 143 6.37 -16.23 -15.03
CA ALA A 143 5.71 -15.63 -13.86
C ALA A 143 6.44 -15.95 -12.55
N MET A 144 7.01 -17.15 -12.45
CA MET A 144 7.76 -17.57 -11.27
C MET A 144 9.01 -16.72 -11.05
N LEU A 145 9.77 -16.39 -12.09
CA LEU A 145 11.01 -15.62 -11.95
C LEU A 145 10.73 -14.22 -11.41
N HIS A 146 9.71 -13.55 -11.95
CA HIS A 146 9.26 -12.24 -11.47
C HIS A 146 8.80 -12.32 -9.99
N ALA A 147 7.95 -13.29 -9.63
CA ALA A 147 7.52 -13.45 -8.24
C ALA A 147 8.68 -13.76 -7.27
N LYS A 148 9.69 -14.53 -7.69
CA LYS A 148 10.87 -14.82 -6.86
C LYS A 148 11.77 -13.59 -6.72
N ARG A 149 11.96 -12.79 -7.78
CA ARG A 149 12.70 -11.53 -7.70
C ARG A 149 12.00 -10.52 -6.78
N ALA A 150 10.67 -10.44 -6.83
CA ALA A 150 9.88 -9.62 -5.89
C ALA A 150 10.15 -9.98 -4.42
N ASN A 151 10.28 -11.26 -4.09
CA ASN A 151 10.64 -11.69 -2.74
C ASN A 151 12.04 -11.20 -2.33
N VAL A 152 13.01 -11.23 -3.24
CA VAL A 152 14.35 -10.66 -2.98
C VAL A 152 14.27 -9.16 -2.73
N LEU A 153 13.48 -8.45 -3.53
CA LEU A 153 13.27 -7.00 -3.40
C LEU A 153 12.63 -6.64 -2.06
N LEU A 154 11.68 -7.45 -1.56
CA LEU A 154 11.14 -7.29 -0.21
C LEU A 154 12.21 -7.43 0.88
N LYS A 155 13.18 -8.36 0.73
CA LYS A 155 14.31 -8.49 1.66
C LYS A 155 15.26 -7.30 1.61
N LEU A 156 15.38 -6.69 0.43
CA LEU A 156 16.13 -5.45 0.21
C LEU A 156 15.36 -4.17 0.61
N LYS A 157 14.13 -4.30 1.13
CA LYS A 157 13.23 -3.16 1.44
C LYS A 157 12.93 -2.28 0.23
N ARG A 158 12.71 -2.91 -0.92
CA ARG A 158 12.41 -2.30 -2.23
C ARG A 158 10.97 -2.62 -2.67
N PRO A 159 9.93 -2.10 -1.98
CA PRO A 159 8.55 -2.52 -2.18
C PRO A 159 7.95 -2.04 -3.50
N ILE A 160 8.39 -0.91 -4.06
CA ILE A 160 7.84 -0.40 -5.33
C ILE A 160 8.31 -1.29 -6.49
N ALA A 161 9.60 -1.62 -6.53
CA ALA A 161 10.14 -2.57 -7.50
C ALA A 161 9.52 -3.96 -7.32
N ALA A 162 9.28 -4.40 -6.08
CA ALA A 162 8.62 -5.68 -5.81
C ALA A 162 7.17 -5.70 -6.35
N ILE A 163 6.42 -4.60 -6.23
CA ILE A 163 5.06 -4.49 -6.80
C ILE A 163 5.10 -4.65 -8.31
N ALA A 164 6.04 -3.97 -9.00
CA ALA A 164 6.15 -4.07 -10.45
C ALA A 164 6.44 -5.52 -10.93
N ASP A 165 7.33 -6.23 -10.25
CA ASP A 165 7.59 -7.65 -10.51
C ASP A 165 6.34 -8.51 -10.24
N CYS A 166 5.62 -8.25 -9.15
CA CYS A 166 4.40 -9.00 -8.85
C CYS A 166 3.30 -8.75 -9.88
N ASP A 167 3.11 -7.50 -10.31
CA ASP A 167 2.17 -7.15 -11.37
C ASP A 167 2.53 -7.87 -12.67
N LYS A 168 3.82 -7.94 -13.00
CA LYS A 168 4.27 -8.71 -14.16
C LYS A 168 3.98 -10.21 -13.98
N ALA A 169 4.29 -10.78 -12.83
CA ALA A 169 3.99 -12.19 -12.52
C ALA A 169 2.50 -12.51 -12.65
N ILE A 170 1.63 -11.66 -12.12
CA ILE A 170 0.16 -11.81 -12.17
C ILE A 170 -0.34 -11.61 -13.60
N SER A 171 0.23 -10.69 -14.38
CA SER A 171 -0.15 -10.50 -15.79
C SER A 171 0.16 -11.71 -16.66
N ILE A 172 1.26 -12.43 -16.35
CA ILE A 172 1.65 -13.66 -17.05
C ILE A 172 0.81 -14.85 -16.56
N ASN A 173 0.64 -14.97 -15.24
CA ASN A 173 -0.17 -16.02 -14.62
C ASN A 173 -1.11 -15.41 -13.56
N PRO A 174 -2.39 -15.18 -13.91
CA PRO A 174 -3.38 -14.62 -13.00
C PRO A 174 -3.66 -15.46 -11.75
N ASP A 175 -3.28 -16.74 -11.73
CA ASP A 175 -3.42 -17.67 -10.60
C ASP A 175 -2.12 -17.79 -9.78
N SER A 176 -1.15 -16.89 -9.98
CA SER A 176 0.11 -16.87 -9.24
C SER A 176 -0.09 -16.44 -7.78
N ALA A 177 -0.34 -17.40 -6.89
CA ALA A 177 -0.47 -17.14 -5.45
C ALA A 177 0.75 -16.40 -4.86
N GLN A 178 1.96 -16.73 -5.33
CA GLN A 178 3.19 -16.03 -4.92
C GLN A 178 3.21 -14.56 -5.37
N GLY A 179 2.69 -14.25 -6.56
CA GLY A 179 2.56 -12.87 -7.04
C GLY A 179 1.69 -12.03 -6.10
N TYR A 180 0.50 -12.52 -5.76
CA TYR A 180 -0.37 -11.83 -4.80
C TYR A 180 0.24 -11.75 -3.39
N LYS A 181 0.84 -12.85 -2.89
CA LYS A 181 1.46 -12.89 -1.57
C LYS A 181 2.51 -11.78 -1.39
N PHE A 182 3.42 -11.65 -2.36
CA PHE A 182 4.50 -10.67 -2.28
C PHE A 182 4.02 -9.25 -2.60
N ARG A 183 3.04 -9.08 -3.49
CA ARG A 183 2.43 -7.76 -3.73
C ARG A 183 1.73 -7.21 -2.50
N GLY A 184 0.95 -8.06 -1.83
CA GLY A 184 0.27 -7.70 -0.58
C GLY A 184 1.26 -7.35 0.54
N ARG A 185 2.37 -8.10 0.63
CA ARG A 185 3.45 -7.74 1.57
C ARG A 185 4.10 -6.40 1.25
N ALA A 186 4.35 -6.11 -0.03
CA ALA A 186 4.93 -4.84 -0.46
C ALA A 186 3.98 -3.66 -0.18
N GLN A 187 2.69 -3.84 -0.42
CA GLN A 187 1.65 -2.85 -0.10
C GLN A 187 1.55 -2.58 1.40
N ARG A 188 1.65 -3.61 2.26
CA ARG A 188 1.72 -3.44 3.72
C ARG A 188 2.91 -2.55 4.12
N LEU A 189 4.08 -2.79 3.52
CA LEU A 189 5.28 -1.97 3.78
C LEU A 189 5.10 -0.51 3.36
N LEU A 190 4.19 -0.23 2.42
CA LEU A 190 3.85 1.12 1.96
C LEU A 190 2.62 1.71 2.67
N GLY A 191 2.08 1.04 3.70
CA GLY A 191 0.87 1.48 4.40
C GLY A 191 -0.42 1.36 3.57
N LYS A 192 -0.39 0.62 2.46
CA LYS A 192 -1.55 0.35 1.59
C LYS A 192 -2.36 -0.83 2.12
N TRP A 193 -3.01 -0.63 3.26
CA TRP A 193 -3.61 -1.71 4.07
C TRP A 193 -4.74 -2.46 3.37
N VAL A 194 -5.60 -1.75 2.61
CA VAL A 194 -6.75 -2.35 1.94
C VAL A 194 -6.30 -3.24 0.79
N GLU A 195 -5.37 -2.75 -0.01
CA GLU A 195 -4.75 -3.48 -1.10
C GLU A 195 -4.00 -4.69 -0.56
N ALA A 196 -3.20 -4.49 0.50
CA ALA A 196 -2.43 -5.57 1.13
C ALA A 196 -3.33 -6.71 1.59
N LYS A 197 -4.43 -6.39 2.27
CA LYS A 197 -5.43 -7.36 2.71
C LYS A 197 -6.04 -8.11 1.53
N THR A 198 -6.39 -7.38 0.47
CA THR A 198 -7.04 -7.96 -0.72
C THR A 198 -6.11 -8.96 -1.41
N ASP A 199 -4.85 -8.60 -1.60
CA ASP A 199 -3.85 -9.45 -2.23
C ASP A 199 -3.50 -10.66 -1.36
N LEU A 200 -3.28 -10.48 -0.06
CA LEU A 200 -2.97 -11.59 0.85
C LEU A 200 -4.14 -12.58 0.98
N ALA A 201 -5.38 -12.09 1.04
CA ALA A 201 -6.56 -12.95 1.03
C ALA A 201 -6.69 -13.72 -0.30
N THR A 202 -6.38 -13.07 -1.42
CA THR A 202 -6.36 -13.72 -2.75
C THR A 202 -5.29 -14.80 -2.81
N ALA A 203 -4.09 -14.52 -2.30
CA ALA A 203 -3.01 -15.50 -2.20
C ALA A 203 -3.44 -16.75 -1.42
N CYS A 204 -3.97 -16.57 -0.19
CA CYS A 204 -4.46 -17.69 0.63
C CYS A 204 -5.61 -18.47 0.01
N LYS A 205 -6.44 -17.83 -0.82
CA LYS A 205 -7.53 -18.48 -1.55
C LYS A 205 -7.01 -19.34 -2.71
N LEU A 206 -5.99 -18.86 -3.43
CA LEU A 206 -5.37 -19.57 -4.54
C LEU A 206 -4.51 -20.74 -4.06
N ASP A 207 -3.66 -20.49 -3.06
CA ASP A 207 -2.81 -21.49 -2.43
C ASP A 207 -2.57 -21.09 -0.97
N TYR A 208 -3.10 -21.89 -0.05
CA TYR A 208 -2.99 -21.60 1.38
C TYR A 208 -1.53 -21.74 1.83
N ASP A 209 -1.00 -20.68 2.43
CA ASP A 209 0.36 -20.61 2.96
C ASP A 209 0.30 -19.91 4.33
N ASP A 210 0.94 -20.51 5.34
CA ASP A 210 0.88 -20.02 6.71
C ASP A 210 1.46 -18.61 6.84
N VAL A 211 2.54 -18.30 6.11
CA VAL A 211 3.18 -16.97 6.13
C VAL A 211 2.26 -15.91 5.51
N ALA A 212 1.58 -16.22 4.42
CA ALA A 212 0.58 -15.34 3.81
C ALA A 212 -0.59 -15.10 4.75
N ASN A 213 -1.05 -16.14 5.45
CA ASN A 213 -2.13 -16.04 6.44
C ASN A 213 -1.70 -15.24 7.68
N GLU A 214 -0.45 -15.37 8.13
CA GLU A 214 0.13 -14.53 9.18
C GLU A 214 0.17 -13.07 8.75
N TRP A 215 0.72 -12.77 7.57
CA TRP A 215 0.72 -11.41 7.03
C TRP A 215 -0.67 -10.85 6.81
N LEU A 216 -1.65 -11.69 6.45
CA LEU A 216 -3.04 -11.26 6.32
C LEU A 216 -3.59 -10.75 7.65
N LYS A 217 -3.27 -11.41 8.77
CA LYS A 217 -3.69 -10.96 10.11
C LYS A 217 -3.05 -9.63 10.50
N GLU A 218 -1.82 -9.37 10.07
CA GLU A 218 -1.13 -8.08 10.34
C GLU A 218 -1.82 -6.88 9.68
N VAL A 219 -2.53 -7.10 8.57
CA VAL A 219 -3.26 -6.06 7.85
C VAL A 219 -4.76 -6.08 8.15
N GLU A 220 -5.20 -6.95 9.06
CA GLU A 220 -6.55 -6.91 9.60
C GLU A 220 -6.62 -5.94 10.79
N PRO A 221 -7.76 -5.26 10.97
CA PRO A 221 -7.96 -4.41 12.14
C PRO A 221 -7.90 -5.28 13.40
N ASN A 222 -7.17 -4.82 14.42
CA ASN A 222 -7.14 -5.46 15.74
C ASN A 222 -8.57 -5.74 16.22
N LYS A 223 -8.86 -7.00 16.56
CA LYS A 223 -10.14 -7.38 17.18
C LYS A 223 -10.10 -6.91 18.63
N PHE A 224 -10.83 -5.83 18.93
CA PHE A 224 -11.12 -5.39 20.29
C PHE A 224 -12.01 -6.38 21.04
#